data_AF-A0A851K358-F1
#
_entry.id   AF-A0A851K358-F1
#
_cell.length_a   1.000
_cell.length_b   1.000
_cell.length_c   1.000
_cell.angle_alpha   90.00
_cell.angle_beta   90.00
_cell.angle_gamma   90.00
#
_symmetry.space_group_name_H-M   'P 1'
#
loop_
_entity.id
_entity.type
_entity.pdbx_description
1 polymer ?
#
loop_
_entity_poly.entity_id
_entity_poly.type
_entity_poly.pdbx_seq_one_letter_code
_entity_poly.pdbx_strand_id
1 'polypeptide(L)'
;RGTFIEFRNGMLNVSPIGIRERSCSQEERLQTVHFRPSEFYELDKKEHIREKFVADLQREFAGKGLTFSIGGQISIDVFPDGWDKRYCLGIVAKDGYKTIYFFGDKTMPGGNDYEIFTDSRTEGHSVTSPQDTRRICEELFF
;
A
#
# COMPACT_ATOMS: atom_id res chain seq x y z
N ARG A 1 -5.91 -18.83 -15.47
CA ARG A 1 -5.66 -17.44 -15.93
C ARG A 1 -5.83 -16.53 -14.72
N GLY A 2 -4.86 -15.66 -14.43
CA GLY A 2 -4.90 -14.74 -13.29
C GLY A 2 -4.38 -13.36 -13.71
N THR A 3 -4.81 -12.31 -13.03
CA THR A 3 -4.38 -10.93 -13.31
C THR A 3 -3.08 -10.64 -12.57
N PHE A 4 -1.93 -10.94 -13.21
CA PHE A 4 -0.60 -10.72 -12.61
C PHE A 4 -0.19 -9.25 -12.60
N ILE A 5 -0.70 -8.47 -13.55
CA ILE A 5 -0.48 -7.03 -13.65
C ILE A 5 -1.84 -6.38 -13.86
N GLU A 6 -2.25 -5.55 -12.91
CA GLU A 6 -3.49 -4.77 -12.97
C GLU A 6 -3.15 -3.29 -13.15
N PHE A 7 -3.68 -2.69 -14.21
CA PHE A 7 -3.56 -1.25 -14.47
C PHE A 7 -4.65 -0.51 -13.67
N ARG A 8 -4.24 0.44 -12.83
CA ARG A 8 -5.12 1.35 -12.10
C ARG A 8 -4.81 2.79 -12.52
N ASN A 9 -5.68 3.73 -12.15
CA ASN A 9 -5.49 5.14 -12.49
C ASN A 9 -4.17 5.73 -11.97
N GLY A 10 -3.76 5.33 -10.76
CA GLY A 10 -2.59 5.89 -10.07
C GLY A 10 -1.35 5.00 -10.08
N MET A 11 -1.45 3.75 -10.54
CA MET A 11 -0.42 2.74 -10.29
C MET A 11 -0.63 1.48 -11.11
N LEU A 12 0.41 0.66 -11.17
CA LEU A 12 0.30 -0.76 -11.51
C LEU A 12 0.29 -1.57 -10.21
N ASN A 13 -0.62 -2.52 -10.08
CA ASN A 13 -0.55 -3.53 -9.04
C ASN A 13 -0.02 -4.83 -9.65
N VAL A 14 1.10 -5.31 -9.15
CA VAL A 14 1.77 -6.53 -9.61
C VAL A 14 1.62 -7.61 -8.54
N SER A 15 1.09 -8.77 -8.92
CA SER A 15 0.88 -9.91 -8.00
C SER A 15 1.56 -11.16 -8.57
N PRO A 16 2.58 -11.73 -7.90
CA PRO A 16 3.26 -12.94 -8.37
C PRO A 16 2.32 -14.14 -8.57
N ILE A 17 1.26 -14.23 -7.79
CA ILE A 17 0.26 -15.31 -7.88
C ILE A 17 -0.98 -14.93 -8.70
N GLY A 18 -1.05 -13.67 -9.17
CA GLY A 18 -2.22 -13.09 -9.80
C GLY A 18 -3.30 -12.64 -8.82
N ILE A 19 -3.98 -11.54 -9.12
CA ILE A 19 -5.22 -11.13 -8.46
C ILE A 19 -6.37 -11.95 -9.06
N ARG A 20 -7.33 -12.36 -8.24
CA ARG A 20 -8.54 -13.03 -8.71
C ARG A 20 -9.31 -12.08 -9.63
N GLU A 21 -9.71 -12.54 -10.81
CA GLU A 21 -10.76 -11.87 -11.57
C GLU A 21 -12.03 -11.81 -10.71
N ARG A 22 -12.53 -10.61 -10.38
CA ARG A 22 -13.79 -10.43 -9.63
C ARG A 22 -15.00 -11.01 -10.37
N SER A 23 -14.86 -11.29 -11.66
CA SER A 23 -15.90 -11.77 -12.58
C SER A 23 -16.06 -13.30 -12.66
N CYS A 24 -15.18 -14.10 -12.05
CA CYS A 24 -15.26 -15.57 -12.14
C CYS A 24 -16.01 -16.23 -10.96
N SER A 25 -16.61 -17.39 -11.21
CA SER A 25 -17.35 -18.15 -10.20
C SER A 25 -16.45 -18.59 -9.04
N GLN A 26 -17.02 -18.90 -7.87
CA GLN A 26 -16.24 -19.35 -6.71
C GLN A 26 -15.50 -20.67 -7.00
N GLU A 27 -16.04 -21.49 -7.89
CA GLU A 27 -15.50 -22.80 -8.28
C GLU A 27 -14.33 -22.67 -9.26
N GLU A 28 -14.45 -21.80 -10.27
CA GLU A 28 -13.32 -21.39 -11.13
C GLU A 28 -12.18 -20.77 -10.30
N ARG A 29 -12.51 -20.00 -9.25
CA ARG A 29 -11.52 -19.45 -8.31
C ARG A 29 -10.75 -20.50 -7.53
N LEU A 30 -11.33 -21.67 -7.30
CA LEU A 30 -10.66 -22.78 -6.59
C LEU A 30 -9.80 -23.61 -7.53
N GLN A 31 -10.21 -23.77 -8.80
CA GLN A 31 -9.49 -24.57 -9.78
C GLN A 31 -8.35 -23.82 -10.49
N THR A 32 -8.47 -22.49 -10.61
CA THR A 32 -7.52 -21.69 -11.42
C THR A 32 -6.33 -21.17 -10.61
N VAL A 33 -6.40 -21.26 -9.28
CA VAL A 33 -5.44 -20.65 -8.36
C VAL A 33 -4.66 -21.76 -7.65
N HIS A 34 -3.37 -21.89 -7.96
CA HIS A 34 -2.51 -22.88 -7.32
C HIS A 34 -2.19 -22.55 -5.84
N PHE A 35 -2.42 -21.30 -5.39
CA PHE A 35 -2.12 -20.84 -4.03
C PHE A 35 -3.18 -19.90 -3.46
N ARG A 36 -3.70 -20.17 -2.26
CA ARG A 36 -4.53 -19.19 -1.55
C ARG A 36 -3.70 -17.95 -1.18
N PRO A 37 -4.30 -16.74 -1.15
CA PRO A 37 -3.61 -15.53 -0.70
C PRO A 37 -2.91 -15.68 0.65
N SER A 38 -3.53 -16.38 1.61
CA SER A 38 -2.96 -16.66 2.92
C SER A 38 -1.75 -17.61 2.86
N GLU A 39 -1.80 -18.63 2.01
CA GLU A 39 -0.68 -19.57 1.83
C GLU A 39 0.51 -18.88 1.16
N PHE A 40 0.25 -18.06 0.14
CA PHE A 40 1.30 -17.24 -0.46
C PHE A 40 1.88 -16.25 0.53
N TYR A 41 1.07 -15.60 1.37
CA TYR A 41 1.56 -14.65 2.36
C TYR A 41 2.51 -15.31 3.37
N GLU A 42 2.19 -16.52 3.83
CA GLU A 42 3.07 -17.28 4.72
C GLU A 42 4.32 -17.81 4.02
N LEU A 43 4.24 -18.15 2.73
CA LEU A 43 5.40 -18.51 1.92
C LEU A 43 6.31 -17.28 1.68
N ASP A 44 5.72 -16.15 1.32
CA ASP A 44 6.39 -14.89 1.05
C ASP A 44 7.14 -14.36 2.28
N LYS A 45 6.57 -14.52 3.49
CA LYS A 45 7.28 -14.22 4.75
C LYS A 45 8.52 -15.09 4.97
N LYS A 46 8.51 -16.34 4.51
CA LYS A 46 9.64 -17.27 4.68
C LYS A 46 10.70 -17.07 3.60
N GLU A 47 10.25 -16.87 2.38
CA GLU A 47 11.11 -16.85 1.18
C GLU A 47 11.45 -15.44 0.70
N HIS A 48 10.82 -14.41 1.27
CA HIS A 48 11.00 -13.00 0.94
C HIS A 48 10.81 -12.70 -0.55
N ILE A 49 9.78 -13.32 -1.17
CA ILE A 49 9.59 -13.31 -2.63
C ILE A 49 9.36 -11.87 -3.12
N ARG A 50 8.42 -11.14 -2.53
CA ARG A 50 8.08 -9.77 -2.92
C ARG A 50 9.18 -8.78 -2.58
N GLU A 51 9.90 -8.98 -1.47
CA GLU A 51 11.05 -8.13 -1.12
C GLU A 51 12.18 -8.27 -2.14
N LYS A 52 12.54 -9.51 -2.51
CA LYS A 52 13.52 -9.77 -3.58
C LYS A 52 13.07 -9.18 -4.92
N PHE A 53 11.79 -9.33 -5.25
CA PHE A 53 11.23 -8.77 -6.47
C PHE A 53 11.29 -7.23 -6.48
N VAL A 54 10.92 -6.58 -5.38
CA VAL A 54 11.06 -5.12 -5.23
C VAL A 54 12.52 -4.68 -5.39
N ALA A 55 13.47 -5.39 -4.77
CA ALA A 55 14.89 -5.07 -4.89
C ALA A 55 15.40 -5.17 -6.34
N ASP A 56 14.96 -6.19 -7.08
CA ASP A 56 15.28 -6.33 -8.49
C ASP A 56 14.69 -5.21 -9.35
N LEU A 57 13.43 -4.84 -9.10
CA LEU A 57 12.78 -3.72 -9.80
C LEU A 57 13.46 -2.38 -9.48
N GLN A 58 13.81 -2.11 -8.22
CA GLN A 58 14.52 -0.90 -7.82
C GLN A 58 15.88 -0.79 -8.52
N ARG A 59 16.61 -1.91 -8.65
CA ARG A 59 17.89 -1.97 -9.36
C ARG A 59 17.73 -1.72 -10.86
N GLU A 60 16.76 -2.36 -11.50
CA GLU A 60 16.52 -2.25 -12.94
C GLU A 60 15.97 -0.87 -13.35
N PHE A 61 15.16 -0.26 -12.48
CA PHE A 61 14.53 1.05 -12.72
C PHE A 61 15.16 2.20 -11.93
N ALA A 62 16.39 2.00 -11.42
CA ALA A 62 17.13 3.02 -10.71
C ALA A 62 17.21 4.33 -11.53
N GLY A 63 16.84 5.45 -10.91
CA GLY A 63 16.84 6.78 -11.53
C GLY A 63 15.71 7.05 -12.53
N LYS A 64 14.74 6.14 -12.69
CA LYS A 64 13.59 6.31 -13.62
C LYS A 64 12.34 6.91 -12.96
N GLY A 65 12.43 7.34 -11.70
CA GLY A 65 11.34 8.03 -11.00
C GLY A 65 10.18 7.11 -10.61
N LEU A 66 10.47 5.85 -10.26
CA LEU A 66 9.47 4.86 -9.85
C LEU A 66 9.71 4.38 -8.42
N THR A 67 8.63 4.31 -7.66
CA THR A 67 8.55 3.77 -6.31
C THR A 67 7.82 2.42 -6.35
N PHE A 68 8.30 1.49 -5.53
CA PHE A 68 7.77 0.13 -5.41
C PHE A 68 7.43 -0.15 -3.94
N SER A 69 6.19 -0.52 -3.65
CA SER A 69 5.73 -0.77 -2.28
C SER A 69 5.03 -2.11 -2.15
N ILE A 70 5.34 -2.87 -1.10
CA ILE A 70 4.66 -4.14 -0.84
C ILE A 70 3.24 -3.85 -0.32
N GLY A 71 2.24 -4.21 -1.11
CA GLY A 71 0.84 -3.98 -0.85
C GLY A 71 0.11 -5.24 -0.38
N GLY A 72 -0.47 -5.19 0.83
CA GLY A 72 -1.32 -6.25 1.37
C GLY A 72 -0.61 -7.61 1.44
N GLN A 73 -1.35 -8.68 1.17
CA GLN A 73 -0.86 -10.06 1.33
C GLN A 73 -0.14 -10.63 0.10
N ILE A 74 -0.41 -10.10 -1.11
CA ILE A 74 -0.04 -10.79 -2.35
C ILE A 74 0.61 -9.90 -3.42
N SER A 75 0.60 -8.58 -3.25
CA SER A 75 0.93 -7.66 -4.34
C SER A 75 2.05 -6.68 -4.01
N ILE A 76 2.53 -6.02 -5.06
CA ILE A 76 3.45 -4.89 -5.07
C ILE A 76 2.76 -3.78 -5.88
N ASP A 77 2.68 -2.59 -5.32
CA ASP A 77 2.24 -1.40 -6.04
C ASP A 77 3.45 -0.70 -6.67
N VAL A 78 3.30 -0.28 -7.92
CA VAL A 78 4.30 0.46 -8.70
C VAL A 78 3.71 1.77 -9.14
N PHE A 79 4.33 2.88 -8.75
CA PHE A 79 3.83 4.22 -9.01
C PHE A 79 4.97 5.23 -9.17
N PRO A 80 4.74 6.38 -9.82
CA PRO A 80 5.74 7.44 -9.89
C PRO A 80 6.16 7.95 -8.51
N ASP A 81 7.40 8.41 -8.39
CA ASP A 81 7.88 8.98 -7.13
C ASP A 81 7.00 10.15 -6.65
N GLY A 82 6.66 10.16 -5.36
CA GLY A 82 5.76 11.14 -4.76
C GLY A 82 4.26 10.87 -4.97
N TRP A 83 3.89 9.78 -5.64
CA TRP A 83 2.49 9.31 -5.73
C TRP A 83 2.09 8.38 -4.57
N ASP A 84 2.89 8.36 -3.50
CA ASP A 84 2.48 7.83 -2.20
C ASP A 84 1.34 8.68 -1.60
N LYS A 85 0.93 8.38 -0.37
CA LYS A 85 -0.22 9.06 0.27
C LYS A 85 -0.06 10.59 0.34
N ARG A 86 1.16 11.15 0.29
CA ARG A 86 1.38 12.60 0.21
C ARG A 86 0.77 13.26 -1.03
N TYR A 87 0.46 12.50 -2.08
CA TYR A 87 -0.18 13.01 -3.28
C TYR A 87 -1.44 13.83 -2.96
N CYS A 88 -2.27 13.37 -2.02
CA CYS A 88 -3.49 14.08 -1.64
C CYS A 88 -3.22 15.42 -0.94
N LEU A 89 -2.08 15.59 -0.28
CA LEU A 89 -1.74 16.83 0.42
C LEU A 89 -1.56 18.01 -0.54
N GLY A 90 -1.15 17.76 -1.80
CA GLY A 90 -1.11 18.82 -2.82
C GLY A 90 -2.48 19.35 -3.23
N ILE A 91 -3.54 18.56 -2.97
CA ILE A 91 -4.94 18.93 -3.21
C ILE A 91 -5.48 19.63 -1.96
N VAL A 92 -5.37 18.99 -0.79
CA VAL A 92 -5.91 19.49 0.49
C VAL A 92 -5.26 20.80 0.93
N ALA A 93 -3.98 21.04 0.61
CA ALA A 93 -3.31 22.29 0.94
C ALA A 93 -3.96 23.53 0.30
N LYS A 94 -4.75 23.36 -0.77
CA LYS A 94 -5.46 24.46 -1.45
C LYS A 94 -6.69 24.95 -0.68
N ASP A 95 -7.17 24.15 0.27
CA ASP A 95 -8.41 24.42 1.01
C ASP A 95 -8.19 25.30 2.25
N GLY A 96 -6.95 25.67 2.56
CA GLY A 96 -6.62 26.63 3.62
C GLY A 96 -6.77 26.10 5.04
N TYR A 97 -6.69 24.79 5.25
CA TYR A 97 -6.70 24.19 6.59
C TYR A 97 -5.52 24.69 7.44
N LYS A 98 -5.79 25.08 8.69
CA LYS A 98 -4.76 25.49 9.65
C LYS A 98 -3.87 24.31 10.07
N THR A 99 -4.49 23.16 10.30
CA THR A 99 -3.81 21.92 10.72
C THR A 99 -4.43 20.75 9.98
N ILE A 100 -3.59 19.84 9.48
CA ILE A 100 -4.01 18.58 8.85
C ILE A 100 -3.59 17.44 9.77
N TYR A 101 -4.55 16.81 10.44
CA TYR A 101 -4.29 15.63 11.27
C TYR A 101 -4.31 14.39 10.39
N PHE A 102 -3.24 13.59 10.45
CA PHE A 102 -3.14 12.31 9.76
C PHE A 102 -3.11 11.17 10.77
N PHE A 103 -3.88 10.11 10.53
CA PHE A 103 -3.91 8.91 11.37
C PHE A 103 -3.56 7.69 10.53
N GLY A 104 -2.56 6.89 10.95
CA GLY A 104 -2.12 5.71 10.21
C GLY A 104 -1.56 4.61 11.10
N ASP A 105 -1.61 3.37 10.63
CA ASP A 105 -1.11 2.19 11.36
C ASP A 105 0.23 1.67 10.84
N LYS A 106 0.65 2.08 9.64
CA LYS A 106 1.92 1.71 8.99
C LYS A 106 2.85 2.92 8.83
N THR A 107 3.13 3.58 9.95
CA THR A 107 3.83 4.87 10.04
C THR A 107 5.35 4.76 10.25
N MET A 108 5.91 3.55 10.27
CA MET A 108 7.36 3.30 10.36
C MET A 108 7.98 3.19 8.95
N PRO A 109 9.30 3.44 8.78
CA PRO A 109 9.96 3.32 7.47
C PRO A 109 9.62 2.01 6.75
N GLY A 110 9.18 2.11 5.49
CA GLY A 110 8.71 0.97 4.68
C GLY A 110 7.21 0.66 4.82
N GLY A 111 6.50 1.29 5.76
CA GLY A 111 5.05 1.26 5.84
C GLY A 111 4.40 2.26 4.87
N ASN A 112 3.22 1.93 4.35
CA ASN A 112 2.55 2.75 3.34
C ASN A 112 1.94 4.06 3.87
N ASP A 113 2.00 4.33 5.18
CA ASP A 113 1.62 5.61 5.80
C ASP A 113 2.84 6.48 6.12
N TYR A 114 4.06 5.95 6.03
CA TYR A 114 5.27 6.62 6.52
C TYR A 114 5.47 8.00 5.90
N GLU A 115 5.37 8.11 4.59
CA GLU A 115 5.66 9.35 3.87
C GLU A 115 4.66 10.45 4.21
N ILE A 116 3.36 10.13 4.30
CA ILE A 116 2.35 11.13 4.69
C ILE A 116 2.42 11.45 6.18
N PHE A 117 2.70 10.47 7.04
CA PHE A 117 2.83 10.65 8.48
C PHE A 117 4.00 11.56 8.86
N THR A 118 5.11 11.48 8.11
CA THR A 118 6.32 12.31 8.33
C THR A 118 6.32 13.61 7.53
N ASP A 119 5.31 13.85 6.68
CA ASP A 119 5.21 15.08 5.90
C ASP A 119 4.94 16.28 6.82
N SER A 120 5.74 17.34 6.68
CA SER A 120 5.66 18.54 7.52
C SER A 120 4.33 19.27 7.43
N ARG A 121 3.49 18.96 6.44
CA ARG A 121 2.13 19.52 6.32
C ARG A 121 1.12 18.82 7.24
N THR A 122 1.49 17.72 7.90
CA THR A 122 0.60 16.94 8.76
C THR A 122 1.06 16.89 10.21
N GLU A 123 0.09 16.82 11.12
CA GLU A 123 0.29 16.33 12.49
C GLU A 123 -0.07 14.84 12.51
N GLY A 124 0.96 14.00 12.48
CA GLY A 124 0.83 12.55 12.37
C GLY A 124 0.54 11.86 13.71
N HIS A 125 -0.47 10.99 13.72
CA HIS A 125 -0.83 10.12 14.84
C HIS A 125 -0.72 8.64 14.42
N SER A 126 0.22 7.93 15.03
CA SER A 126 0.32 6.49 14.85
C SER A 126 -0.76 5.80 15.68
N VAL A 127 -1.52 4.91 15.05
CA VAL A 127 -2.61 4.16 15.69
C VAL A 127 -2.44 2.67 15.48
N THR A 128 -2.97 1.87 16.41
CA THR A 128 -2.89 0.40 16.32
C THR A 128 -4.24 -0.25 16.01
N SER A 129 -5.33 0.49 16.15
CA SER A 129 -6.69 0.01 15.94
C SER A 129 -7.66 1.17 15.70
N PRO A 130 -8.86 0.90 15.16
CA PRO A 130 -9.91 1.92 15.06
C PRO A 130 -10.31 2.54 16.40
N GLN A 131 -10.23 1.76 17.50
CA GLN A 131 -10.51 2.24 18.85
C GLN A 131 -9.47 3.26 19.32
N ASP A 132 -8.20 3.04 18.95
CA ASP A 132 -7.10 3.95 19.26
C ASP A 132 -7.25 5.28 18.51
N THR A 133 -7.63 5.23 17.23
CA THR A 133 -8.00 6.43 16.46
C THR A 133 -9.11 7.22 17.14
N ARG A 134 -10.18 6.53 17.58
CA ARG A 134 -11.29 7.18 18.27
C ARG A 134 -10.84 7.88 19.55
N ARG A 135 -10.06 7.20 20.38
CA ARG A 135 -9.53 7.75 21.64
C ARG A 135 -8.73 9.03 21.39
N ILE A 136 -7.83 9.04 20.41
CA ILE A 136 -7.02 10.22 20.09
C ILE A 136 -7.91 11.37 19.57
N CYS A 137 -8.91 11.07 18.72
CA CYS A 137 -9.87 12.09 18.29
C CYS A 137 -10.67 12.68 19.46
N GLU A 138 -11.06 11.85 20.43
CA GLU A 138 -11.71 12.32 21.66
C GLU A 138 -10.80 13.25 22.46
N GLU A 139 -9.50 12.93 22.60
CA GLU A 139 -8.51 13.77 23.31
C GLU A 139 -8.16 15.09 22.61
N LEU A 140 -8.25 15.15 21.28
CA LEU A 140 -7.86 16.33 20.50
C LEU A 140 -8.98 17.36 20.33
N PHE A 141 -10.23 16.90 20.26
CA PHE A 141 -11.35 17.72 19.76
C PHE A 141 -12.51 17.90 20.75
N PHE A 142 -12.47 17.27 21.93
CA PHE A 142 -13.52 17.32 22.95
C PHE A 142 -12.95 17.58 24.34
#